data_AF-A0A946UD19-F1
#
_entry.id   AF-A0A946UD19-F1
#
_cell.length_a   1.000
_cell.length_b   1.000
_cell.length_c   1.000
_cell.angle_alpha   90.00
_cell.angle_beta   90.00
_cell.angle_gamma   90.00
#
_symmetry.space_group_name_H-M   'P 1'
#
loop_
_entity.id
_entity.type
_entity.pdbx_description
1 polymer ?
#
loop_
_entity_poly.entity_id
_entity_poly.type
_entity_poly.pdbx_seq_one_letter_code
_entity_poly.pdbx_strand_id
1 'polypeptide(L)'
;MIGRSKPAKFILAAFGVAIVLYLAWIYFSDRFLPQTGYDVAIVERTIELLDDAGNWNRNDDRTCGPDKTGLSLYCALQRASIEVAGEFQHRAASLQQIRFAIERQHPQADYEHRLMDYNNDPQTSFEELHEMLRDALTRLRQSESAADQADSRASANSR
;
A
#
# COMPACT_ATOMS: atom_id res chain seq x y z
N MET A 1 22.10 -41.78 48.76
CA MET A 1 21.18 -40.67 49.09
C MET A 1 21.53 -39.46 48.25
N ILE A 2 20.54 -38.89 47.54
CA ILE A 2 20.39 -37.47 47.11
C ILE A 2 21.52 -36.96 46.16
N GLY A 3 21.35 -36.78 44.85
CA GLY A 3 20.26 -36.10 44.15
C GLY A 3 20.55 -34.60 44.05
N ARG A 4 21.19 -34.14 42.97
CA ARG A 4 21.25 -32.70 42.65
C ARG A 4 20.95 -32.45 41.18
N SER A 5 19.86 -31.71 40.99
CA SER A 5 19.16 -31.41 39.75
C SER A 5 19.82 -30.30 38.92
N LYS A 6 19.47 -30.33 37.61
CA LYS A 6 19.88 -29.48 36.49
C LYS A 6 19.90 -27.96 36.77
N PRO A 7 20.70 -27.19 36.00
CA PRO A 7 20.27 -25.87 35.55
C PRO A 7 20.13 -25.85 34.02
N ALA A 8 18.98 -26.32 33.52
CA ALA A 8 18.53 -26.03 32.15
C ALA A 8 17.50 -24.90 32.22
N LYS A 9 17.95 -23.67 32.46
CA LYS A 9 17.08 -22.47 32.46
C LYS A 9 17.73 -21.23 31.81
N PHE A 10 18.72 -21.42 30.93
CA PHE A 10 19.32 -20.29 30.20
C PHE A 10 19.31 -20.44 28.67
N ILE A 11 18.62 -21.46 28.13
CA ILE A 11 18.41 -21.61 26.68
C ILE A 11 16.90 -21.61 26.41
N LEU A 12 16.25 -20.46 26.60
CA LEU A 12 14.89 -20.23 26.11
C LEU A 12 14.59 -18.76 25.78
N ALA A 13 15.41 -17.81 26.28
CA ALA A 13 15.21 -16.39 25.96
C ALA A 13 15.77 -15.96 24.58
N ALA A 14 16.84 -16.60 24.09
CA ALA A 14 17.49 -16.20 22.84
C ALA A 14 16.68 -16.55 21.57
N PHE A 15 15.93 -17.65 21.58
CA PHE A 15 15.09 -18.05 20.45
C PHE A 15 13.85 -17.14 20.31
N GLY A 16 13.27 -16.67 21.42
CA GLY A 16 12.14 -15.76 21.39
C GLY A 16 12.48 -14.41 20.75
N VAL A 17 13.63 -13.83 21.10
CA VAL A 17 14.09 -12.56 20.50
C VAL A 17 14.44 -12.73 19.03
N ALA A 18 15.13 -13.80 18.64
CA ALA A 18 15.44 -14.06 17.23
C ALA A 18 14.18 -14.29 16.38
N ILE A 19 13.17 -15.00 16.91
CA ILE A 19 11.88 -15.19 16.22
C ILE A 19 11.12 -13.87 16.13
N VAL A 20 11.06 -13.06 17.20
CA VAL A 20 10.41 -11.74 17.14
C VAL A 20 11.12 -10.81 16.18
N LEU A 21 12.46 -10.79 16.15
CA LEU A 21 13.23 -10.02 15.19
C LEU A 21 13.08 -10.54 13.76
N TYR A 22 12.99 -11.85 13.57
CA TYR A 22 12.74 -12.46 12.25
C TYR A 22 11.33 -12.18 11.74
N LEU A 23 10.32 -12.28 12.61
CA LEU A 23 8.94 -11.94 12.28
C LEU A 23 8.77 -10.43 12.06
N ALA A 24 9.45 -9.59 12.85
CA ALA A 24 9.50 -8.15 12.63
C ALA A 24 10.23 -7.82 11.33
N TRP A 25 11.32 -8.52 11.01
CA TRP A 25 12.05 -8.35 9.76
C TRP A 25 11.20 -8.80 8.56
N ILE A 26 10.49 -9.93 8.62
CA ILE A 26 9.52 -10.34 7.60
C ILE A 26 8.43 -9.28 7.44
N TYR A 27 7.82 -8.87 8.55
CA TYR A 27 6.75 -7.87 8.56
C TYR A 27 7.20 -6.52 7.98
N PHE A 28 8.42 -6.09 8.30
CA PHE A 28 8.98 -4.85 7.80
C PHE A 28 9.38 -4.97 6.32
N SER A 29 9.93 -6.12 5.90
CA SER A 29 10.36 -6.37 4.52
C SER A 29 9.18 -6.42 3.54
N ASP A 30 8.05 -7.01 3.95
CA ASP A 30 6.83 -7.09 3.11
C ASP A 30 6.20 -5.71 2.83
N ARG A 31 6.56 -4.67 3.59
CA ARG A 31 6.08 -3.30 3.38
C ARG A 31 6.97 -2.50 2.42
N PHE A 32 8.12 -3.03 2.00
CA PHE A 32 8.98 -2.40 0.99
C PHE A 32 8.71 -3.01 -0.38
N LEU A 33 7.76 -2.40 -1.09
CA LEU A 33 7.68 -2.61 -2.53
C LEU A 33 8.68 -1.65 -3.17
N PRO A 34 9.58 -2.15 -4.04
CA PRO A 34 10.46 -1.26 -4.79
C PRO A 34 9.57 -0.34 -5.62
N GLN A 35 9.60 0.94 -5.28
CA GLN A 35 8.87 1.96 -6.00
C GLN A 35 9.51 2.11 -7.37
N THR A 36 8.67 2.15 -8.39
CA THR A 36 9.04 2.54 -9.75
C THR A 36 8.88 4.05 -9.89
N GLY A 37 9.60 4.67 -10.82
CA GLY A 37 9.45 6.11 -11.10
C GLY A 37 8.05 6.52 -11.62
N TYR A 38 7.12 5.57 -11.79
CA TYR A 38 5.76 5.81 -12.27
C TYR A 38 4.73 5.84 -11.15
N ASP A 39 5.03 5.36 -9.93
CA ASP A 39 3.99 5.16 -8.91
C ASP A 39 3.30 6.46 -8.47
N VAL A 40 4.04 7.56 -8.33
CA VAL A 40 3.48 8.88 -8.06
C VAL A 40 2.56 9.34 -9.20
N ALA A 41 3.02 9.22 -10.45
CA ALA A 41 2.27 9.62 -11.64
C ALA A 41 0.99 8.79 -11.82
N ILE A 42 1.00 7.50 -11.46
CA ILE A 42 -0.20 6.64 -11.47
C ILE A 42 -1.25 7.15 -10.48
N VAL A 43 -0.86 7.52 -9.27
CA VAL A 43 -1.82 8.02 -8.25
C VAL A 43 -2.33 9.42 -8.63
N GLU A 44 -1.48 10.30 -9.14
CA GLU A 44 -1.89 11.60 -9.69
C GLU A 44 -2.92 11.43 -10.80
N ARG A 45 -2.63 10.53 -11.75
CA ARG A 45 -3.54 10.26 -12.86
C ARG A 45 -4.86 9.64 -12.39
N THR A 46 -4.83 8.83 -11.34
CA THR A 46 -6.04 8.28 -10.72
C THR A 46 -6.91 9.39 -10.12
N ILE A 47 -6.30 10.38 -9.46
CA ILE A 47 -7.01 11.54 -8.90
C ILE A 47 -7.68 12.35 -10.02
N GLU A 48 -6.99 12.56 -11.15
CA GLU A 48 -7.54 13.25 -12.32
C GLU A 48 -8.73 12.48 -12.94
N LEU A 49 -8.62 11.15 -13.05
CA LEU A 49 -9.68 10.31 -13.60
C LEU A 49 -10.94 10.27 -12.70
N LEU A 50 -10.80 10.65 -11.44
CA LEU A 50 -11.87 10.70 -10.44
C LEU A 50 -12.13 12.13 -9.96
N ASP A 51 -11.91 13.14 -10.80
CA ASP A 51 -12.06 14.56 -10.43
C ASP A 51 -13.52 15.03 -10.31
N ASP A 52 -14.45 14.32 -10.95
CA ASP A 52 -15.87 14.60 -10.96
C ASP A 52 -16.67 13.53 -10.19
N ALA A 53 -17.35 13.96 -9.13
CA ALA A 53 -18.23 13.11 -8.33
C ALA A 53 -19.36 12.47 -9.15
N GLY A 54 -19.83 13.13 -10.22
CA GLY A 54 -20.85 12.60 -11.11
C GLY A 54 -20.39 11.41 -11.96
N ASN A 55 -19.07 11.27 -12.16
CA ASN A 55 -18.45 10.19 -12.93
C ASN A 55 -17.89 9.07 -12.04
N TRP A 56 -17.97 9.20 -10.71
CA TRP A 56 -17.51 8.15 -9.81
C TRP A 56 -18.54 7.01 -9.70
N ASN A 57 -18.14 5.81 -10.13
CA ASN A 57 -18.96 4.61 -10.00
C ASN A 57 -18.74 3.92 -8.64
N ARG A 58 -19.76 3.96 -7.79
CA ARG A 58 -19.79 3.34 -6.45
C ARG A 58 -20.26 1.87 -6.43
N ASN A 59 -20.32 1.23 -7.59
CA ASN A 59 -20.70 -0.17 -7.74
C ASN A 59 -19.63 -0.90 -8.58
N ASP A 60 -18.44 -1.01 -7.98
CA ASP A 60 -17.30 -1.71 -8.54
C ASP A 60 -17.50 -3.22 -8.48
N ASP A 61 -17.40 -3.87 -9.64
CA ASP A 61 -17.33 -5.33 -9.81
C ASP A 61 -15.95 -5.76 -10.33
N ARG A 62 -14.98 -4.82 -10.33
CA ARG A 62 -13.61 -4.99 -10.85
C ARG A 62 -13.55 -5.37 -12.33
N THR A 63 -14.65 -5.20 -13.06
CA THR A 63 -14.73 -5.38 -14.50
C THR A 63 -14.68 -4.01 -15.16
N CYS A 64 -13.52 -3.68 -15.69
CA CYS A 64 -13.28 -2.40 -16.36
C CYS A 64 -13.50 -2.56 -17.86
N GLY A 65 -14.29 -1.66 -18.44
CA GLY A 65 -14.59 -1.66 -19.87
C GLY A 65 -15.00 -0.27 -20.35
N PRO A 66 -14.85 0.00 -21.66
CA PRO A 66 -15.19 1.31 -22.23
C PRO A 66 -16.69 1.62 -22.16
N ASP A 67 -17.54 0.61 -22.04
CA ASP A 67 -19.00 0.74 -22.02
C ASP A 67 -19.56 1.03 -20.60
N LYS A 68 -18.71 1.07 -19.57
CA LYS A 68 -19.13 1.36 -18.20
C LYS A 68 -19.31 2.86 -18.03
N THR A 69 -20.45 3.28 -17.48
CA THR A 69 -20.68 4.67 -17.09
C THR A 69 -19.87 4.99 -15.84
N GLY A 70 -18.95 5.95 -15.95
CA GLY A 70 -18.10 6.36 -14.85
C GLY A 70 -16.97 5.37 -14.53
N LEU A 71 -16.12 5.74 -13.57
CA LEU A 71 -14.98 4.95 -13.12
C LEU A 71 -15.10 4.62 -11.63
N SER A 72 -14.89 3.35 -11.28
CA SER A 72 -14.63 2.96 -9.88
C SER A 72 -13.17 3.26 -9.53
N LEU A 73 -12.83 3.27 -8.24
CA LEU A 73 -11.45 3.36 -7.76
C LEU A 73 -10.53 2.34 -8.45
N TYR A 74 -10.97 1.08 -8.52
CA TYR A 74 -10.18 0.02 -9.15
C TYR A 74 -9.96 0.27 -10.65
N CYS A 75 -11.01 0.67 -11.37
CA CYS A 75 -10.91 0.91 -12.80
C CYS A 75 -10.15 2.20 -13.16
N ALA A 76 -10.26 3.25 -12.34
CA ALA A 76 -9.42 4.43 -12.46
C ALA A 76 -7.95 4.07 -12.27
N LEU A 77 -7.61 3.26 -11.26
CA LEU A 77 -6.24 2.77 -11.04
C LEU A 77 -5.72 1.93 -12.20
N GLN A 78 -6.54 0.99 -12.68
CA GLN A 78 -6.15 0.16 -13.83
C GLN A 78 -5.85 1.01 -15.06
N ARG A 79 -6.74 1.95 -15.37
CA ARG A 79 -6.58 2.86 -16.49
C ARG A 79 -5.34 3.75 -16.32
N ALA A 80 -5.15 4.34 -15.15
CA ALA A 80 -3.98 5.17 -14.84
C ALA A 80 -2.67 4.38 -14.99
N SER A 81 -2.60 3.14 -14.50
CA SER A 81 -1.41 2.30 -14.66
C SER A 81 -1.11 2.01 -16.13
N ILE A 82 -2.13 1.69 -16.94
CA ILE A 82 -1.95 1.45 -18.37
C ILE A 82 -1.52 2.73 -19.09
N GLU A 83 -2.11 3.88 -18.77
CA GLU A 83 -1.77 5.18 -19.39
C GLU A 83 -0.34 5.64 -19.05
N VAL A 84 0.13 5.39 -17.82
CA VAL A 84 1.44 5.90 -17.35
C VAL A 84 2.58 4.88 -17.58
N ALA A 85 2.36 3.62 -17.24
CA ALA A 85 3.39 2.57 -17.24
C ALA A 85 3.23 1.54 -18.36
N GLY A 86 2.14 1.61 -19.14
CA GLY A 86 1.86 0.67 -20.23
C GLY A 86 1.32 -0.70 -19.78
N GLU A 87 1.25 -0.95 -18.48
CA GLU A 87 0.76 -2.20 -17.91
C GLU A 87 0.07 -1.99 -16.56
N PHE A 88 -0.75 -2.97 -16.16
CA PHE A 88 -1.38 -2.99 -14.85
C PHE A 88 -0.80 -4.07 -13.96
N GLN A 89 -0.12 -3.67 -12.89
CA GLN A 89 0.44 -4.58 -11.90
C GLN A 89 -0.35 -4.49 -10.59
N HIS A 90 -1.10 -5.54 -10.25
CA HIS A 90 -1.97 -5.56 -9.05
C HIS A 90 -1.25 -5.25 -7.72
N ARG A 91 0.05 -5.56 -7.66
CA ARG A 91 0.91 -5.40 -6.47
C ARG A 91 1.95 -4.28 -6.61
N ALA A 92 1.81 -3.38 -7.59
CA ALA A 92 2.65 -2.18 -7.66
C ALA A 92 2.55 -1.34 -6.37
N ALA A 93 3.61 -0.58 -6.09
CA ALA A 93 3.70 0.24 -4.88
C ALA A 93 2.56 1.27 -4.82
N SER A 94 2.18 1.87 -5.94
CA SER A 94 1.02 2.77 -6.10
C SER A 94 -0.27 2.17 -5.53
N LEU A 95 -0.68 0.98 -6.02
CA LEU A 95 -1.90 0.33 -5.54
C LEU A 95 -1.79 -0.12 -4.08
N GLN A 96 -0.60 -0.49 -3.62
CA GLN A 96 -0.40 -0.96 -2.25
C GLN A 96 -0.43 0.19 -1.24
N GLN A 97 0.10 1.36 -1.60
CA GLN A 97 -0.02 2.56 -0.77
C GLN A 97 -1.47 3.02 -0.63
N ILE A 98 -2.29 2.87 -1.67
CA ILE A 98 -3.74 3.12 -1.60
C ILE A 98 -4.42 2.13 -0.67
N ARG A 99 -4.10 0.84 -0.74
CA ARG A 99 -4.62 -0.16 0.22
C ARG A 99 -4.23 0.18 1.66
N PHE A 100 -3.00 0.64 1.88
CA PHE A 100 -2.57 1.08 3.20
C PHE A 100 -3.24 2.38 3.65
N ALA A 101 -3.58 3.29 2.73
CA ALA A 101 -4.34 4.50 3.04
C ALA A 101 -5.77 4.14 3.50
N ILE A 102 -6.42 3.20 2.82
CA ILE A 102 -7.72 2.65 3.23
C ILE A 102 -7.62 2.03 4.64
N GLU A 103 -6.61 1.20 4.90
CA GLU A 103 -6.39 0.60 6.23
C GLU A 103 -6.16 1.67 7.33
N ARG A 104 -5.51 2.79 7.00
CA ARG A 104 -5.27 3.89 7.95
C ARG A 104 -6.55 4.66 8.28
N GLN A 105 -7.40 4.91 7.28
CA GLN A 105 -8.67 5.61 7.47
C GLN A 105 -9.73 4.73 8.13
N HIS A 106 -9.77 3.44 7.78
CA HIS A 106 -10.76 2.47 8.24
C HIS A 106 -10.11 1.27 8.92
N PRO A 107 -9.41 1.46 10.07
CA PRO A 107 -8.65 0.39 10.72
C PRO A 107 -9.50 -0.75 11.30
N GLN A 108 -10.82 -0.55 11.39
CA GLN A 108 -11.78 -1.54 11.89
C GLN A 108 -12.66 -2.13 10.78
N ALA A 109 -12.51 -1.68 9.54
CA ALA A 109 -13.28 -2.23 8.43
C ALA A 109 -12.70 -3.59 8.01
N ASP A 110 -13.59 -4.57 7.83
CA ASP A 110 -13.24 -5.93 7.38
C ASP A 110 -13.45 -6.06 5.87
N TYR A 111 -12.64 -5.34 5.10
CA TYR A 111 -12.70 -5.37 3.64
C TYR A 111 -11.87 -6.53 3.08
N GLU A 112 -12.53 -7.54 2.50
CA GLU A 112 -11.90 -8.69 1.83
C GLU A 112 -11.18 -8.27 0.54
N HIS A 113 -11.78 -7.34 -0.19
CA HIS A 113 -11.28 -6.76 -1.42
C HIS A 113 -11.14 -5.24 -1.27
N ARG A 114 -10.26 -4.80 -0.35
CA ARG A 114 -10.03 -3.39 0.06
C ARG A 114 -10.39 -2.30 -0.95
N LEU A 115 -9.86 -2.33 -2.18
CA LEU A 115 -10.15 -1.29 -3.18
C LEU A 115 -11.62 -1.28 -3.64
N MET A 116 -12.20 -2.47 -3.86
CA MET A 116 -13.58 -2.65 -4.30
C MET A 116 -14.54 -2.37 -3.15
N ASP A 117 -14.29 -2.95 -1.98
CA ASP A 117 -15.22 -2.84 -0.85
C ASP A 117 -15.27 -1.41 -0.31
N TYR A 118 -14.12 -0.74 -0.18
CA TYR A 118 -14.07 0.68 0.17
C TYR A 118 -14.79 1.56 -0.86
N ASN A 119 -14.63 1.29 -2.16
CA ASN A 119 -15.32 2.03 -3.20
C ASN A 119 -16.85 1.87 -3.12
N ASN A 120 -17.31 0.68 -2.71
CA ASN A 120 -18.72 0.32 -2.67
C ASN A 120 -19.39 0.61 -1.32
N ASP A 121 -18.59 0.90 -0.28
CA ASP A 121 -19.10 1.16 1.06
C ASP A 121 -20.03 2.39 1.04
N PRO A 122 -21.30 2.27 1.48
CA PRO A 122 -22.24 3.41 1.50
C PRO A 122 -21.78 4.56 2.42
N GLN A 123 -20.84 4.33 3.33
CA GLN A 123 -20.29 5.35 4.21
C GLN A 123 -19.19 6.17 3.55
N THR A 124 -18.51 5.65 2.52
CA THR A 124 -17.42 6.36 1.85
C THR A 124 -17.94 7.48 0.97
N SER A 125 -17.63 8.72 1.33
CA SER A 125 -17.93 9.90 0.54
C SER A 125 -16.90 10.15 -0.57
N PHE A 126 -17.26 10.98 -1.54
CA PHE A 126 -16.32 11.41 -2.59
C PHE A 126 -15.16 12.23 -2.01
N GLU A 127 -15.40 12.96 -0.93
CA GLU A 127 -14.37 13.71 -0.21
C GLU A 127 -13.36 12.76 0.44
N GLU A 128 -13.83 11.74 1.19
CA GLU A 128 -12.98 10.73 1.83
C GLU A 128 -12.14 9.96 0.80
N LEU A 129 -12.72 9.62 -0.36
CA LEU A 129 -12.01 8.99 -1.48
C LEU A 129 -10.80 9.84 -1.91
N HIS A 130 -10.98 11.15 -2.06
CA HIS A 130 -9.91 12.07 -2.44
C HIS A 130 -8.88 12.27 -1.33
N GLU A 131 -9.32 12.36 -0.08
CA GLU A 131 -8.41 12.40 1.07
C GLU A 131 -7.53 11.15 1.13
N MET A 132 -8.10 9.98 0.87
CA MET A 132 -7.41 8.70 0.83
C MET A 132 -6.33 8.68 -0.27
N LEU A 133 -6.69 9.11 -1.48
CA LEU A 133 -5.74 9.19 -2.61
C LEU A 133 -4.60 10.17 -2.33
N ARG A 134 -4.88 11.32 -1.69
CA ARG A 134 -3.87 12.31 -1.31
C ARG A 134 -2.94 11.82 -0.21
N ASP A 135 -3.44 11.06 0.77
CA ASP A 135 -2.60 10.41 1.79
C ASP A 135 -1.65 9.40 1.12
N ALA A 136 -2.16 8.54 0.23
CA ALA A 136 -1.33 7.60 -0.53
C ALA A 136 -0.24 8.31 -1.35
N LEU A 137 -0.61 9.36 -2.09
CA LEU A 137 0.31 10.18 -2.88
C LEU A 137 1.41 10.82 -2.03
N THR A 138 1.03 11.36 -0.86
CA THR A 138 1.98 11.98 0.07
C THR A 138 3.01 10.96 0.56
N ARG A 139 2.58 9.74 0.88
CA ARG A 139 3.47 8.66 1.32
C ARG A 139 4.41 8.20 0.22
N LEU A 140 3.94 8.09 -1.02
CA LEU A 140 4.78 7.74 -2.18
C LEU A 140 5.88 8.77 -2.43
N ARG A 141 5.57 10.07 -2.36
CA ARG A 141 6.58 11.12 -2.52
C ARG A 141 7.60 11.13 -1.38
N GLN A 142 7.15 10.82 -0.15
CA GLN A 142 8.04 10.68 1.01
C GLN A 142 9.00 9.49 0.84
N SER A 143 8.53 8.35 0.32
CA SER A 143 9.39 7.18 0.07
C SER A 143 10.41 7.42 -1.04
N GLU A 144 10.04 8.08 -2.14
CA GLU A 144 10.99 8.48 -3.20
C GLU A 144 12.08 9.39 -2.64
N SER A 145 11.68 10.44 -1.92
CA SER A 145 12.63 11.39 -1.32
C SER A 145 13.59 10.72 -0.32
N ALA A 146 13.13 9.70 0.40
CA ALA A 146 13.96 8.95 1.34
C ALA A 146 14.93 8.01 0.63
N ALA A 147 14.51 7.38 -0.47
CA ALA A 147 15.35 6.53 -1.31
C ALA A 147 16.48 7.34 -1.96
N ASP A 148 16.16 8.49 -2.56
CA ASP A 148 17.15 9.38 -3.20
C ASP A 148 18.23 9.85 -2.21
N GLN A 149 17.82 10.17 -0.99
CA GLN A 149 18.75 10.56 0.09
C GLN A 149 19.63 9.40 0.54
N ALA A 150 19.11 8.18 0.59
CA ALA A 150 19.88 6.99 0.94
C ALA A 150 20.95 6.69 -0.12
N ASP A 151 20.58 6.76 -1.41
CA ASP A 151 21.49 6.53 -2.53
C ASP A 151 22.60 7.60 -2.61
N SER A 152 22.22 8.86 -2.38
CA SER A 152 23.18 9.98 -2.31
C SER A 152 24.19 9.80 -1.17
N ARG A 153 23.74 9.35 0.01
CA ARG A 153 24.63 9.07 1.16
C ARG A 153 25.54 7.88 0.90
N ALA A 154 25.02 6.81 0.30
CA ALA A 154 25.81 5.64 -0.07
C ALA A 154 26.92 6.01 -1.07
N SER A 155 26.61 6.87 -2.05
CA SER A 155 27.57 7.37 -3.06
C SER A 155 28.60 8.36 -2.51
N ALA A 156 28.31 9.01 -1.38
CA ALA A 156 29.25 9.90 -0.69
C ALA A 156 30.23 9.12 0.19
N ASN A 157 29.79 8.05 0.84
CA ASN A 157 30.61 7.21 1.71
C ASN A 157 31.53 6.21 0.96
N SER A 158 31.35 6.07 -0.35
CA SER A 158 32.18 5.21 -1.21
C SER A 158 33.35 5.94 -1.88
N ARG A 159 33.54 7.24 -1.59
CA ARG A 159 34.65 8.09 -2.05
C ARG A 159 35.61 8.39 -0.92
#